data_AF-A0A8T1KBD8-F1
#
_entry.id   AF-A0A8T1KBD8-F1
#
_cell.length_a   1.000
_cell.length_b   1.000
_cell.length_c   1.000
_cell.angle_alpha   90.00
_cell.angle_beta   90.00
_cell.angle_gamma   90.00
#
_symmetry.space_group_name_H-M   'P 1'
#
loop_
_entity.id
_entity.type
_entity.pdbx_description
1 polymer ?
#
loop_
_entity_poly.entity_id
_entity_poly.type
_entity_poly.pdbx_seq_one_letter_code
_entity_poly.pdbx_strand_id
1 'polypeptide(L)'
;MSDSVLALKTGLQVLVGMIHPGWVPNTFSFMRSDPGGIDQEPHQDYTTSDIERFQAEHPGGVPGSMIFALQAGTRLRVFEGCFDARDENKATIVTVPTEFCVLFRGDLIHSGVAYEETNYRIHCYLTYEGVQ
;
A
#
# COMPACT_ATOMS: atom_id res chain seq x y z
N MET A 1 20.99 -4.55 -1.90
CA MET A 1 20.10 -3.84 -0.97
C MET A 1 20.98 -3.22 0.11
N SER A 2 20.81 -1.93 0.44
CA SER A 2 21.61 -1.30 1.49
C SER A 2 21.21 -1.83 2.88
N ASP A 3 22.12 -1.73 3.84
CA ASP A 3 21.88 -2.16 5.23
C ASP A 3 20.63 -1.50 5.83
N SER A 4 20.39 -0.22 5.50
CA SER A 4 19.20 0.51 5.95
C SER A 4 17.90 -0.06 5.40
N VAL A 5 17.87 -0.46 4.13
CA VAL A 5 16.65 -1.04 3.52
C VAL A 5 16.41 -2.45 4.05
N LEU A 6 17.47 -3.22 4.32
CA LEU A 6 17.35 -4.51 4.97
C LEU A 6 16.82 -4.37 6.41
N ALA A 7 17.34 -3.42 7.19
CA ALA A 7 16.86 -3.14 8.54
C ALA A 7 15.38 -2.72 8.55
N LEU A 8 14.98 -1.85 7.60
CA LEU A 8 13.58 -1.48 7.40
C LEU A 8 12.74 -2.72 7.10
N LYS A 9 13.12 -3.53 6.10
CA LYS A 9 12.40 -4.75 5.74
C LYS A 9 12.19 -5.68 6.93
N THR A 10 13.25 -5.94 7.70
CA THR A 10 13.20 -6.79 8.90
C THR A 10 12.25 -6.22 9.96
N GLY A 11 12.35 -4.92 10.26
CA GLY A 11 11.47 -4.26 11.22
C GLY A 11 9.99 -4.33 10.81
N LEU A 12 9.72 -4.11 9.53
CA LEU A 12 8.36 -4.18 8.98
C LEU A 12 7.82 -5.60 8.96
N GLN A 13 8.65 -6.60 8.68
CA GLN A 13 8.22 -7.99 8.70
C GLN A 13 7.70 -8.40 10.09
N VAL A 14 8.34 -7.93 11.16
CA VAL A 14 7.85 -8.15 12.54
C VAL A 14 6.49 -7.47 12.74
N LEU A 15 6.37 -6.19 12.39
CA LEU A 15 5.13 -5.43 12.59
C LEU A 15 3.96 -5.98 11.78
N VAL A 16 4.19 -6.30 10.50
CA VAL A 16 3.19 -6.87 9.59
C VAL A 16 2.75 -8.24 10.08
N GLY A 17 3.69 -9.08 10.53
CA GLY A 17 3.37 -10.41 11.07
C GLY A 17 2.49 -10.38 12.33
N MET A 18 2.52 -9.29 13.11
CA MET A 18 1.60 -9.09 14.24
C MET A 18 0.16 -8.76 13.81
N ILE A 19 -0.03 -8.22 12.61
CA ILE A 19 -1.33 -7.81 12.07
C ILE A 19 -1.93 -8.92 11.21
N HIS A 20 -1.11 -9.46 10.30
CA HIS A 20 -1.49 -10.55 9.41
C HIS A 20 -0.29 -11.50 9.23
N PRO A 21 -0.33 -12.72 9.80
CA PRO A 21 0.85 -13.59 9.87
C PRO A 21 1.33 -14.10 8.50
N GLY A 22 0.49 -14.05 7.47
CA GLY A 22 0.86 -14.45 6.11
C GLY A 22 1.50 -13.35 5.27
N TRP A 23 1.47 -12.09 5.71
CA TRP A 23 2.00 -10.99 4.90
C TRP A 23 3.50 -10.80 5.11
N VAL A 24 4.22 -10.69 4.00
CA VAL A 24 5.67 -10.52 3.93
C VAL A 24 5.98 -9.28 3.08
N PRO A 25 6.77 -8.32 3.60
CA PRO A 25 7.26 -7.21 2.79
C PRO A 25 8.08 -7.67 1.59
N ASN A 26 7.64 -7.33 0.38
CA ASN A 26 8.28 -7.75 -0.86
C ASN A 26 9.02 -6.59 -1.53
N THR A 27 8.28 -5.71 -2.22
CA THR A 27 8.84 -4.63 -3.04
C THR A 27 8.71 -3.29 -2.33
N PHE A 28 9.79 -2.51 -2.31
CA PHE A 28 9.83 -1.14 -1.79
C PHE A 28 9.99 -0.14 -2.93
N SER A 29 8.94 0.65 -3.17
CA SER A 29 8.93 1.72 -4.15
C SER A 29 9.06 3.08 -3.45
N PHE A 30 10.17 3.77 -3.69
CA PHE A 30 10.39 5.13 -3.20
C PHE A 30 9.69 6.10 -4.14
N MET A 31 8.64 6.75 -3.65
CA MET A 31 7.79 7.59 -4.46
C MET A 31 8.04 9.06 -4.16
N ARG A 32 8.09 9.85 -5.23
CA ARG A 32 8.09 11.31 -5.21
C ARG A 32 6.89 11.79 -6.03
N SER A 33 6.02 12.57 -5.42
CA SER A 33 4.99 13.32 -6.13
C SER A 33 5.44 14.77 -6.24
N ASP A 34 5.45 15.31 -7.45
CA ASP A 34 5.78 16.72 -7.71
C ASP A 34 4.54 17.60 -7.52
N PRO A 35 4.73 18.88 -7.14
CA PRO A 35 3.65 19.83 -6.97
C PRO A 35 2.91 20.07 -8.30
N GLY A 36 1.58 20.21 -8.23
CA GLY A 36 0.74 20.45 -9.41
C GLY A 36 0.44 19.20 -10.25
N GLY A 37 0.80 18.01 -9.78
CA GLY A 37 0.30 16.76 -10.35
C GLY A 37 -1.22 16.60 -10.19
N ILE A 38 -1.81 15.68 -10.93
CA ILE A 38 -3.25 15.37 -10.85
C ILE A 38 -3.51 14.17 -9.93
N ASP A 39 -4.75 14.04 -9.47
CA ASP A 39 -5.22 12.82 -8.81
C ASP A 39 -5.01 11.62 -9.76
N GLN A 40 -4.58 10.49 -9.18
CA GLN A 40 -4.56 9.23 -9.92
C GLN A 40 -5.97 8.68 -10.08
N GLU A 41 -6.20 7.93 -11.15
CA GLU A 41 -7.40 7.12 -11.28
C GLU A 41 -7.47 6.05 -10.19
N PRO A 42 -8.64 5.84 -9.55
CA PRO A 42 -8.83 4.76 -8.58
C PRO A 42 -8.52 3.38 -9.15
N HIS A 43 -7.72 2.61 -8.42
CA HIS A 43 -7.22 1.30 -8.84
C HIS A 43 -6.99 0.38 -7.64
N GLN A 44 -6.67 -0.87 -7.94
CA GLN A 44 -6.12 -1.84 -7.01
C GLN A 44 -4.63 -2.01 -7.33
N ASP A 45 -3.83 -2.37 -6.32
CA ASP A 45 -2.39 -2.57 -6.51
C ASP A 45 -2.07 -3.86 -7.27
N TYR A 46 -2.99 -4.82 -7.24
CA TYR A 46 -2.81 -6.16 -7.79
C TYR A 46 -3.84 -6.44 -8.88
N THR A 47 -3.43 -7.18 -9.90
CA THR A 47 -4.35 -7.63 -10.95
C THR A 47 -5.22 -8.78 -10.45
N THR A 48 -6.36 -9.04 -11.11
CA THR A 48 -7.18 -10.22 -10.82
C THR A 48 -6.37 -11.52 -10.87
N SER A 49 -5.46 -11.66 -11.84
CA SER A 49 -4.58 -12.84 -11.95
C SER A 49 -3.60 -12.96 -10.78
N ASP A 50 -3.11 -11.84 -10.23
CA ASP A 50 -2.27 -11.89 -9.03
C ASP A 50 -3.07 -12.38 -7.83
N ILE A 51 -4.29 -11.85 -7.63
CA ILE A 51 -5.19 -12.27 -6.55
C ILE A 51 -5.53 -13.77 -6.67
N GLU A 52 -5.88 -14.25 -7.86
CA GLU A 52 -6.16 -15.68 -8.10
C GLU A 52 -4.95 -16.57 -7.76
N ARG A 53 -3.74 -16.13 -8.12
CA ARG A 53 -2.50 -16.84 -7.78
C ARG A 53 -2.28 -16.88 -6.27
N PHE A 54 -2.42 -15.75 -5.57
CA PHE A 54 -2.32 -15.71 -4.11
C PHE A 54 -3.36 -16.64 -3.46
N GLN A 55 -4.59 -16.67 -3.96
CA GLN A 55 -5.65 -17.54 -3.44
C GLN A 55 -5.43 -19.03 -3.72
N ALA A 56 -4.78 -19.38 -4.84
CA ALA A 56 -4.44 -20.76 -5.16
C ALA A 56 -3.39 -21.34 -4.20
N GLU A 57 -2.38 -20.55 -3.84
CA GLU A 57 -1.31 -20.95 -2.92
C GLU A 57 -1.72 -20.76 -1.45
N HIS A 58 -2.57 -19.77 -1.17
CA HIS A 58 -3.07 -19.44 0.15
C HIS A 58 -4.60 -19.24 0.09
N PRO A 59 -5.41 -20.29 0.27
CA PRO A 59 -6.87 -20.20 0.18
C PRO A 59 -7.47 -19.12 1.09
N GLY A 60 -8.22 -18.19 0.49
CA GLY A 60 -8.79 -17.03 1.19
C GLY A 60 -7.79 -15.90 1.47
N GLY A 61 -6.55 -16.01 1.00
CA GLY A 61 -5.52 -15.00 1.11
C GLY A 61 -5.77 -13.81 0.19
N VAL A 62 -5.49 -12.62 0.70
CA VAL A 62 -5.52 -11.36 -0.03
C VAL A 62 -4.20 -10.65 0.27
N PRO A 63 -3.42 -10.24 -0.74
CA PRO A 63 -2.18 -9.51 -0.50
C PRO A 63 -2.47 -8.17 0.19
N GLY A 64 -1.44 -7.59 0.78
CA GLY A 64 -1.53 -6.31 1.48
C GLY A 64 -0.73 -5.23 0.77
N SER A 65 -0.98 -4.00 1.16
CA SER A 65 -0.25 -2.84 0.70
C SER A 65 -0.06 -1.86 1.84
N MET A 66 1.03 -1.11 1.77
CA MET A 66 1.49 -0.28 2.86
C MET A 66 2.13 1.01 2.34
N ILE A 67 1.75 2.15 2.91
CA ILE A 67 2.34 3.45 2.59
C ILE A 67 2.98 4.03 3.85
N PHE A 68 4.28 4.31 3.80
CA PHE A 68 5.02 5.05 4.83
C PHE A 68 5.14 6.52 4.46
N ALA A 69 4.71 7.39 5.37
CA ALA A 69 4.89 8.81 5.22
C ALA A 69 6.30 9.22 5.63
N LEU A 70 7.12 9.63 4.66
CA LEU A 70 8.43 10.24 4.94
C LEU A 70 8.34 11.76 5.12
N GLN A 71 7.19 12.35 4.79
CA GLN A 71 6.95 13.78 4.89
C GLN A 71 5.51 14.04 5.35
N ALA A 72 5.32 15.17 6.04
CA ALA A 72 4.00 15.63 6.43
C ALA A 72 3.09 15.82 5.20
N GLY A 73 1.79 15.64 5.41
CA GLY A 73 0.79 15.82 4.36
C GLY A 73 0.68 14.65 3.38
N THR A 74 1.39 13.53 3.60
CA THR A 74 1.14 12.29 2.85
C THR A 74 -0.31 11.87 3.00
N ARG A 75 -0.98 11.72 1.85
CA ARG A 75 -2.40 11.45 1.73
C ARG A 75 -2.65 10.32 0.74
N LEU A 76 -3.68 9.53 1.02
CA LEU A 76 -4.17 8.45 0.19
C LEU A 76 -5.69 8.56 0.12
N ARG A 77 -6.28 8.53 -1.09
CA ARG A 77 -7.72 8.36 -1.23
C ARG A 77 -8.03 6.86 -1.16
N VAL A 78 -8.91 6.46 -0.27
CA VAL A 78 -9.41 5.08 -0.16
C VAL A 78 -10.91 5.06 -0.37
N PHE A 79 -11.43 3.98 -0.93
CA PHE A 79 -12.86 3.76 -1.10
C PHE A 79 -13.30 2.67 -0.13
N GLU A 80 -13.88 3.06 1.01
CA GLU A 80 -14.10 2.16 2.14
C GLU A 80 -14.89 0.90 1.76
N GLY A 81 -14.32 -0.28 2.05
CA GLY A 81 -14.94 -1.57 1.73
C GLY A 81 -15.16 -1.85 0.24
N CYS A 82 -14.58 -1.04 -0.66
CA CYS A 82 -14.68 -1.22 -2.11
C CYS A 82 -13.55 -2.15 -2.58
N PHE A 83 -13.80 -3.46 -2.52
CA PHE A 83 -12.84 -4.49 -2.94
C PHE A 83 -13.05 -4.99 -4.38
N ASP A 84 -14.24 -4.77 -4.95
CA ASP A 84 -14.58 -5.24 -6.31
C ASP A 84 -15.10 -4.11 -7.20
N ALA A 85 -15.84 -3.17 -6.61
CA ALA A 85 -16.48 -2.08 -7.34
C ALA A 85 -16.31 -0.76 -6.59
N ARG A 86 -16.05 0.30 -7.36
CA ARG A 86 -15.89 1.68 -6.89
C ARG A 86 -17.25 2.29 -6.50
N ASP A 87 -17.30 2.95 -5.36
CA ASP A 87 -18.45 3.76 -4.90
C ASP A 87 -17.96 5.12 -4.40
N GLU A 88 -18.28 6.19 -5.13
CA GLU A 88 -17.86 7.55 -4.79
C GLU A 88 -18.31 8.00 -3.40
N ASN A 89 -19.43 7.47 -2.90
CA ASN A 89 -19.96 7.86 -1.59
C ASN A 89 -19.09 7.31 -0.44
N LYS A 90 -18.17 6.40 -0.74
CA LYS A 90 -17.24 5.80 0.22
C LYS A 90 -15.82 6.33 0.09
N ALA A 91 -15.60 7.33 -0.77
CA ALA A 91 -14.30 7.96 -0.92
C ALA A 91 -13.93 8.75 0.35
N THR A 92 -12.78 8.43 0.94
CA THR A 92 -12.21 9.12 2.09
C THR A 92 -10.73 9.39 1.86
N ILE A 93 -10.26 10.56 2.28
CA ILE A 93 -8.82 10.86 2.31
C ILE A 93 -8.26 10.46 3.66
N VAL A 94 -7.31 9.52 3.64
CA VAL A 94 -6.48 9.18 4.80
C VAL A 94 -5.23 10.04 4.77
N THR A 95 -5.05 10.88 5.79
CA THR A 95 -3.78 11.59 6.03
C THR A 95 -2.93 10.73 6.94
N VAL A 96 -1.75 10.32 6.45
CA VAL A 96 -0.80 9.50 7.20
C VAL A 96 0.19 10.43 7.91
N PRO A 97 0.28 10.39 9.24
CA PRO A 97 1.27 11.18 9.96
C PRO A 97 2.70 10.78 9.54
N THR A 98 3.63 11.74 9.52
CA THR A 98 5.05 11.45 9.26
C THR A 98 5.57 10.38 10.21
N GLU A 99 6.39 9.45 9.71
CA GLU A 99 6.95 8.31 10.46
C GLU A 99 5.94 7.20 10.78
N PHE A 100 4.66 7.38 10.43
CA PHE A 100 3.66 6.32 10.49
C PHE A 100 3.46 5.67 9.13
N CYS A 101 2.78 4.53 9.14
CA CYS A 101 2.27 3.89 7.94
C CYS A 101 0.77 3.64 8.02
N VAL A 102 0.16 3.57 6.84
CA VAL A 102 -1.16 2.94 6.66
C VAL A 102 -0.95 1.58 6.04
N LEU A 103 -1.70 0.59 6.54
CA LEU A 103 -1.72 -0.78 6.07
C LEU A 103 -3.13 -1.10 5.60
N PHE A 104 -3.27 -1.68 4.42
CA PHE A 104 -4.57 -1.99 3.82
C PHE A 104 -4.49 -3.22 2.92
N ARG A 105 -5.64 -3.80 2.57
CA ARG A 105 -5.70 -4.90 1.61
C ARG A 105 -5.33 -4.40 0.22
N GLY A 106 -4.56 -5.18 -0.52
CA GLY A 106 -4.09 -4.84 -1.87
C GLY A 106 -5.22 -4.78 -2.92
N ASP A 107 -6.36 -5.39 -2.64
CA ASP A 107 -7.58 -5.31 -3.45
C ASP A 107 -8.52 -4.16 -3.03
N LEU A 108 -8.17 -3.35 -2.04
CA LEU A 108 -8.92 -2.14 -1.73
C LEU A 108 -8.70 -1.10 -2.84
N ILE A 109 -9.79 -0.63 -3.44
CA ILE A 109 -9.73 0.45 -4.42
C ILE A 109 -9.25 1.73 -3.73
N HIS A 110 -8.21 2.34 -4.28
CA HIS A 110 -7.59 3.55 -3.76
C HIS A 110 -6.94 4.38 -4.88
N SER A 111 -6.50 5.59 -4.57
CA SER A 111 -5.67 6.38 -5.47
C SER A 111 -4.78 7.38 -4.75
N GLY A 112 -3.65 7.71 -5.38
CA GLY A 112 -2.88 8.90 -5.03
C GLY A 112 -3.67 10.18 -5.30
N VAL A 113 -3.47 11.18 -4.44
CA VAL A 113 -4.04 12.53 -4.61
C VAL A 113 -3.00 13.51 -5.10
N ALA A 114 -3.45 14.58 -5.73
CA ALA A 114 -2.65 15.74 -6.10
C ALA A 114 -2.04 16.40 -4.86
N TYR A 115 -0.82 16.93 -5.00
CA TYR A 115 -0.13 17.68 -3.97
C TYR A 115 0.21 19.10 -4.46
N GLU A 116 0.11 20.06 -3.54
CA GLU A 116 0.56 21.45 -3.78
C GLU A 116 2.06 21.62 -3.58
N GLU A 117 2.68 20.71 -2.82
CA GLU A 117 4.11 20.65 -2.53
C GLU A 117 4.67 19.26 -2.89
N THR A 118 5.98 19.15 -3.07
CA THR A 118 6.62 17.83 -3.25
C THR A 118 6.33 16.95 -2.04
N ASN A 119 5.99 15.68 -2.23
CA ASN A 119 5.82 14.72 -1.13
C ASN A 119 6.57 13.41 -1.40
N TYR A 120 7.35 12.97 -0.40
CA TYR A 120 8.10 11.73 -0.41
C TYR A 120 7.43 10.68 0.48
N ARG A 121 7.33 9.45 -0.02
CA ARG A 121 6.75 8.31 0.70
C ARG A 121 7.31 6.99 0.17
N ILE A 122 7.17 5.92 0.95
CA ILE A 122 7.52 4.56 0.50
C ILE A 122 6.23 3.76 0.36
N HIS A 123 6.05 3.13 -0.79
CA HIS A 123 5.05 2.11 -1.00
C HIS A 123 5.69 0.74 -0.87
N CYS A 124 5.15 -0.08 0.02
CA CYS A 124 5.58 -1.45 0.22
C CYS A 124 4.45 -2.41 -0.13
N TYR A 125 4.72 -3.28 -1.10
CA TYR A 125 3.83 -4.39 -1.46
C TYR A 125 4.03 -5.53 -0.47
N LEU A 126 2.93 -6.07 0.05
CA LEU A 126 2.94 -7.20 0.99
C LEU A 126 2.34 -8.42 0.31
N THR A 127 3.14 -9.45 0.15
CA THR A 127 2.72 -10.69 -0.49
C THR A 127 2.81 -11.85 0.48
N TYR A 128 2.46 -13.05 0.04
CA TYR A 128 2.70 -14.27 0.80
C TYR A 128 4.09 -14.83 0.47
N GLU A 129 4.66 -15.59 1.40
CA GLU A 129 5.95 -16.24 1.18
C GLU A 129 5.90 -17.16 -0.06
N GLY A 130 6.91 -17.07 -0.93
CA GLY A 130 6.97 -17.85 -2.16
C GLY A 130 6.24 -17.23 -3.36
N VAL A 131 5.43 -16.19 -3.17
CA VAL A 131 4.69 -15.53 -4.25
C VAL A 131 5.28 -14.14 -4.56
N GLN A 132 5.80 -13.98 -5.77
CA GLN A 132 6.33 -12.71 -6.32
C GLN A 132 5.33 -12.00 -7.22
#